data_AF-A0A1C4A5K9-F1
#
_entry.id   AF-A0A1C4A5K9-F1
#
_cell.length_a   1.000
_cell.length_b   1.000
_cell.length_c   1.000
_cell.angle_alpha   90.00
_cell.angle_beta   90.00
_cell.angle_gamma   90.00
#
_symmetry.space_group_name_H-M   'P 1'
#
loop_
_entity.id
_entity.type
_entity.pdbx_description
1 polymer ?
#
loop_
_entity_poly.entity_id
_entity_poly.type
_entity_poly.pdbx_seq_one_letter_code
_entity_poly.pdbx_strand_id
1 'polypeptide(L)'
;MHYNHLSRKERYQIFVLLQVGKNKKEIAQLLNRHPSTISRELKRNSKPNQAYQAHEAVTLARKRRKNSSNGKPIEASVWRQVEKYLMLYYSPEQIAARLKKVSVQSIYNYLYL
;
A
#
# COMPACT_ATOMS: atom_id res chain seq x y z
N MET A 1 5.90 13.80 -5.58
CA MET A 1 5.97 13.31 -4.18
C MET A 1 6.29 11.82 -4.20
N HIS A 2 7.54 11.43 -3.98
CA HIS A 2 7.90 10.01 -3.90
C HIS A 2 7.52 9.47 -2.53
N TYR A 3 6.52 8.59 -2.46
CA TYR A 3 6.07 8.01 -1.20
C TYR A 3 7.13 7.05 -0.67
N ASN A 4 7.99 7.53 0.24
CA ASN A 4 9.08 6.75 0.80
C ASN A 4 8.67 6.13 2.14
N HIS A 5 8.50 4.81 2.17
CA HIS A 5 8.22 4.08 3.40
C HIS A 5 9.47 4.05 4.30
N LEU A 6 9.26 4.15 5.62
CA LEU A 6 10.33 3.84 6.55
C LEU A 6 10.83 2.42 6.31
N SER A 7 12.15 2.29 6.20
CA SER A 7 12.86 1.02 6.07
C SER A 7 12.85 0.24 7.39
N ARG A 8 13.28 -1.02 7.34
CA ARG A 8 13.53 -1.80 8.57
C ARG A 8 14.56 -1.09 9.44
N LYS A 9 15.67 -0.63 8.86
CA LYS A 9 16.76 0.06 9.57
C LYS A 9 16.24 1.28 10.34
N GLU A 10 15.46 2.13 9.67
CA GLU A 10 14.90 3.32 10.31
C GLU A 10 13.96 2.98 11.47
N ARG A 11 13.15 1.92 11.36
CA ARG A 11 12.31 1.48 12.49
C ARG A 11 13.14 1.04 13.70
N TYR A 12 14.25 0.35 13.48
CA TYR A 12 15.17 0.00 14.57
C TYR A 12 15.86 1.25 15.14
N GLN A 13 16.22 2.23 14.32
CA GLN A 13 16.76 3.51 14.81
C GLN A 13 15.72 4.27 15.65
N ILE A 14 14.46 4.34 15.20
CA ILE A 14 13.35 4.93 15.98
C ILE A 14 13.23 4.24 17.33
N PHE A 15 13.29 2.91 17.36
CA PHE A 15 13.23 2.14 18.60
C PHE A 15 14.37 2.51 19.56
N VAL A 16 15.62 2.46 19.11
CA VAL A 16 16.78 2.81 19.95
C VAL A 16 16.69 4.26 20.44
N LEU A 17 16.34 5.20 19.58
CA LEU A 17 16.24 6.62 19.97
C LEU A 17 15.14 6.88 21.00
N LEU A 18 14.01 6.17 20.92
CA LEU A 18 12.97 6.23 21.95
C LEU A 18 13.46 5.66 23.29
N GLN A 19 14.24 4.58 23.29
CA GLN A 19 14.82 4.02 24.52
C GLN A 19 15.82 4.99 25.17
N VAL A 20 16.52 5.79 24.37
CA VAL A 20 17.44 6.85 24.84
C VAL A 20 16.68 8.14 25.24
N GLY A 21 15.34 8.13 25.22
CA GLY A 21 14.52 9.25 25.68
C GLY A 21 14.34 10.38 24.67
N LYS A 22 14.70 10.17 23.39
CA LYS A 22 14.50 11.18 22.34
C LYS A 22 13.03 11.35 22.00
N ASN A 23 12.61 12.59 21.83
CA ASN A 23 11.25 12.91 21.41
C ASN A 23 11.07 12.76 19.89
N LYS A 24 9.82 12.79 19.42
CA LYS A 24 9.47 12.57 18.01
C LYS A 24 10.11 13.60 17.06
N LYS A 25 10.32 14.84 17.51
CA LYS A 25 10.92 15.92 16.71
C LYS A 25 12.43 15.69 16.55
N GLU A 26 13.12 15.32 17.62
CA GLU A 26 14.54 14.95 17.58
C GLU A 26 14.78 13.74 16.69
N ILE A 27 13.96 12.68 16.82
CA ILE A 27 14.06 11.48 15.98
C ILE A 27 13.87 11.84 14.51
N ALA A 28 12.90 12.71 14.20
CA ALA A 28 12.65 13.16 12.84
C ALA A 28 13.87 13.89 12.25
N GLN A 29 14.50 14.79 13.02
CA GLN A 29 15.72 15.48 12.61
C GLN A 29 16.88 14.51 12.40
N LEU A 30 17.14 13.60 13.34
CA LEU A 30 18.23 12.63 13.26
C LEU A 30 18.10 11.67 12.07
N LEU A 31 16.87 11.32 11.68
CA LEU A 31 16.60 10.44 10.54
C LEU A 31 16.37 11.19 9.23
N ASN A 32 16.49 12.53 9.24
CA ASN A 32 16.14 13.38 8.11
C ASN A 32 14.74 13.07 7.54
N ARG A 33 13.76 12.94 8.44
CA ARG A 33 12.36 12.68 8.12
C ARG A 33 11.48 13.80 8.65
N HIS A 34 10.29 13.93 8.07
CA HIS A 34 9.29 14.86 8.59
C HIS A 34 8.72 14.35 9.94
N PRO A 35 8.47 15.22 10.94
CA PRO A 35 7.91 14.81 12.23
C PRO A 35 6.58 14.05 12.12
N SER A 36 5.75 14.39 11.12
CA SER A 36 4.50 13.66 10.85
C SER A 36 4.73 12.21 10.41
N THR A 37 5.87 11.90 9.79
CA THR A 37 6.26 10.52 9.43
C THR A 37 6.49 9.69 10.69
N ILE A 38 7.27 10.22 11.64
CA ILE A 38 7.53 9.54 12.92
C ILE A 38 6.22 9.39 13.72
N SER A 39 5.41 10.45 13.79
CA SER A 39 4.11 10.40 14.48
C SER A 39 3.17 9.34 13.89
N ARG A 40 3.06 9.28 12.56
CA ARG A 40 2.24 8.27 11.86
C ARG A 40 2.77 6.86 12.05
N GLU A 41 4.08 6.66 12.05
CA GLU A 41 4.71 5.36 12.32
C GLU A 41 4.33 4.86 13.72
N LEU A 42 4.57 5.67 14.76
CA LEU A 42 4.24 5.30 16.14
C LEU A 42 2.75 5.06 16.31
N LYS A 43 1.89 5.91 15.74
CA LYS A 43 0.43 5.73 15.82
C LYS A 43 -0.04 4.42 15.15
N ARG A 44 0.56 4.03 14.03
CA ARG A 44 0.10 2.88 13.22
C ARG A 44 0.72 1.56 13.64
N ASN A 45 1.88 1.60 14.29
CA ASN A 45 2.71 0.41 14.50
C ASN A 45 3.14 0.23 15.97
N SER A 46 2.61 1.02 16.91
CA SER A 46 2.66 0.72 18.35
C SER A 46 1.39 0.01 18.81
N LYS A 47 1.51 -0.85 19.83
CA LYS A 47 0.36 -1.40 20.57
C LYS A 47 -0.09 -0.42 21.68
N PRO A 48 -1.38 -0.40 22.03
CA PRO A 48 -1.87 0.36 23.17
C PRO A 48 -1.12 -0.04 24.44
N ASN A 49 -0.73 0.94 25.26
CA ASN A 49 -0.06 0.73 26.55
C ASN A 49 1.26 -0.06 26.50
N GLN A 50 1.91 -0.11 25.33
CA GLN A 50 3.21 -0.77 25.18
C GLN A 50 4.22 0.17 24.55
N ALA A 51 5.49 0.00 24.93
CA ALA A 51 6.59 0.67 24.26
C ALA A 51 6.62 0.27 22.78
N TYR A 52 7.05 1.20 21.91
CA TYR A 52 7.24 0.91 20.49
C TYR A 52 8.24 -0.25 20.33
N GLN A 53 7.93 -1.22 19.46
CA GLN A 53 8.78 -2.36 19.16
C GLN A 53 9.06 -2.43 17.66
N ALA A 54 10.33 -2.27 17.25
CA ALA A 54 10.69 -2.21 15.84
C ALA A 54 10.34 -3.49 15.07
N HIS A 55 10.51 -4.67 15.69
CA HIS A 55 10.23 -5.95 15.03
C HIS A 55 8.74 -6.11 14.74
N GLU A 56 7.86 -5.72 15.66
CA GLU A 56 6.41 -5.73 15.47
C GLU A 56 6.00 -4.71 14.41
N ALA A 57 6.58 -3.52 14.45
CA ALA A 57 6.28 -2.46 13.51
C ALA A 57 6.58 -2.86 12.05
N VAL A 58 7.68 -3.60 11.82
CA VAL A 58 7.99 -4.19 10.51
C VAL A 58 6.92 -5.21 10.10
N THR A 59 6.51 -6.09 11.00
CA THR A 59 5.49 -7.12 10.75
C THR A 59 4.13 -6.49 10.43
N LEU A 60 3.71 -5.48 11.20
CA LEU A 60 2.47 -4.73 10.98
C LEU A 60 2.50 -3.98 9.66
N ALA A 61 3.61 -3.31 9.32
CA ALA A 61 3.77 -2.63 8.04
C ALA A 61 3.69 -3.61 6.86
N ARG A 62 4.34 -4.79 6.96
CA ARG A 62 4.26 -5.85 5.95
C ARG A 62 2.85 -6.43 5.80
N LYS A 63 2.17 -6.72 6.91
CA LYS A 63 0.78 -7.21 6.91
C LYS A 63 -0.15 -6.20 6.25
N ARG A 64 0.00 -4.91 6.58
CA ARG A 64 -0.78 -3.84 5.96
C ARG A 64 -0.53 -3.75 4.45
N ARG A 65 0.73 -3.87 4.00
CA ARG A 65 1.06 -3.89 2.57
C ARG A 65 0.48 -5.11 1.86
N LYS A 66 0.54 -6.30 2.47
CA LYS A 66 -0.08 -7.51 1.93
C LYS A 66 -1.60 -7.34 1.79
N ASN A 67 -2.23 -6.68 2.76
CA ASN A 67 -3.67 -6.45 2.77
C ASN A 67 -4.12 -5.24 1.95
N SER A 68 -3.18 -4.41 1.45
CA SER A 68 -3.49 -3.26 0.61
C SER A 68 -3.50 -3.60 -0.89
N SER A 69 -3.45 -4.88 -1.26
CA SER A 69 -3.62 -5.27 -2.65
C SER A 69 -5.03 -4.92 -3.11
N ASN A 70 -5.15 -4.27 -4.27
CA ASN A 70 -6.42 -3.96 -4.91
C ASN A 70 -7.09 -5.27 -5.36
N GLY A 71 -7.85 -5.90 -4.47
CA GLY A 71 -8.61 -7.12 -4.77
C GLY A 71 -7.77 -8.27 -5.34
N LYS A 72 -8.46 -9.29 -5.85
CA LYS A 72 -7.82 -10.30 -6.71
C LYS A 72 -7.65 -9.67 -8.12
N PRO A 73 -6.52 -9.91 -8.80
CA PRO A 73 -6.38 -9.50 -10.19
C PRO A 73 -7.46 -10.18 -11.04
N ILE A 74 -7.88 -9.51 -12.11
CA ILE A 74 -8.80 -10.10 -13.10
C ILE A 74 -8.11 -11.30 -13.74
N GLU A 75 -8.78 -12.45 -13.74
CA GLU A 75 -8.22 -13.69 -14.29
C GLU A 75 -7.90 -13.56 -15.78
N ALA A 76 -6.83 -14.21 -16.25
CA ALA A 76 -6.48 -14.24 -17.67
C ALA A 76 -7.59 -14.84 -18.55
N SER A 77 -8.42 -15.74 -18.01
CA SER A 77 -9.61 -16.27 -18.66
C SER A 77 -10.65 -15.18 -18.98
N VAL A 78 -10.76 -14.15 -18.14
CA VAL A 78 -11.68 -13.02 -18.32
C VAL A 78 -11.11 -12.06 -19.37
N TRP A 79 -9.80 -11.79 -19.35
CA TRP A 79 -9.16 -10.96 -20.37
C TRP A 79 -9.28 -11.53 -21.79
N ARG A 80 -9.09 -12.84 -21.96
CA ARG A 80 -9.33 -13.50 -23.26
C ARG A 80 -10.77 -13.33 -23.76
N GLN A 81 -11.74 -13.30 -22.85
CA GLN A 81 -13.14 -13.02 -23.23
C GLN A 81 -13.34 -11.55 -23.58
N VAL A 82 -12.74 -10.62 -22.84
CA VAL A 82 -12.75 -9.19 -23.16
C VAL A 82 -12.21 -8.95 -24.57
N GLU A 83 -11.04 -9.51 -24.90
CA GLU A 83 -10.43 -9.41 -26.24
C GLU A 83 -11.35 -9.96 -27.33
N LYS A 84 -11.96 -11.12 -27.10
CA LYS A 84 -12.93 -11.70 -28.05
C LYS A 84 -14.12 -10.78 -28.29
N TYR A 85 -14.64 -10.12 -27.26
CA TYR A 85 -15.75 -9.18 -27.44
C TYR A 85 -15.33 -7.86 -28.08
N LEU A 86 -14.12 -7.38 -27.79
CA LEU A 86 -13.55 -6.20 -28.46
C LEU A 86 -13.39 -6.45 -29.97
N MET A 87 -12.93 -7.65 -30.37
CA MET A 87 -12.86 -8.05 -31.79
C MET A 87 -14.23 -8.13 -32.47
N LEU A 88 -15.31 -8.28 -31.68
CA LEU A 88 -16.70 -8.25 -32.15
C LEU A 88 -17.33 -6.85 -32.04
N TYR A 89 -16.53 -5.80 -31.85
CA TYR A 89 -16.96 -4.40 -31.76
C TYR A 89 -17.91 -4.07 -30.59
N TYR A 90 -17.87 -4.85 -29.51
CA TYR A 90 -18.60 -4.49 -28.30
C TYR A 90 -17.91 -3.34 -27.57
N SER A 91 -18.71 -2.39 -27.06
CA SER A 91 -18.21 -1.30 -26.21
C SER A 91 -17.75 -1.82 -24.84
N PRO A 92 -16.78 -1.15 -24.18
CA PRO A 92 -16.35 -1.48 -22.81
C PRO A 92 -17.51 -1.62 -21.81
N GLU A 93 -18.54 -0.79 -21.92
CA GLU A 93 -19.76 -0.83 -21.12
C GLU A 93 -20.54 -2.13 -21.33
N GLN A 94 -20.74 -2.54 -22.59
CA GLN A 94 -21.42 -3.79 -22.92
C GLN A 94 -20.63 -5.02 -22.45
N ILE A 95 -19.31 -5.00 -22.57
CA ILE A 95 -18.44 -6.09 -22.14
C ILE A 95 -18.49 -6.24 -20.62
N ALA A 96 -18.36 -5.14 -19.87
CA ALA A 96 -18.41 -5.16 -18.42
C ALA A 96 -19.78 -5.64 -17.92
N ALA A 97 -20.87 -5.16 -18.53
CA ALA A 97 -22.24 -5.58 -18.18
C ALA A 97 -22.48 -7.08 -18.44
N ARG A 98 -21.89 -7.62 -19.52
CA ARG A 98 -22.02 -9.04 -19.90
C ARG A 98 -21.18 -9.97 -19.04
N LEU A 99 -19.92 -9.62 -18.78
CA LEU A 99 -19.00 -10.47 -18.04
C LEU A 99 -19.19 -10.39 -16.52
N LYS A 100 -19.59 -9.22 -16.00
CA LYS A 100 -19.74 -8.93 -14.55
C LYS A 100 -18.51 -9.31 -13.69
N LYS A 101 -17.35 -9.46 -14.34
CA LYS A 101 -16.06 -9.87 -13.73
C LYS A 101 -14.94 -8.85 -13.97
N VAL A 102 -15.24 -7.78 -14.70
CA VAL A 102 -14.30 -6.70 -15.05
C VAL A 102 -15.07 -5.38 -15.05
N SER A 103 -14.44 -4.29 -14.59
CA SER A 103 -15.03 -2.96 -14.64
C SER A 103 -14.77 -2.29 -15.98
N VAL A 104 -15.65 -1.36 -16.37
CA VAL A 104 -15.50 -0.54 -17.58
C VAL A 104 -14.14 0.19 -17.56
N GLN A 105 -13.77 0.76 -16.41
CA GLN A 105 -12.49 1.46 -16.25
C GLN A 105 -11.28 0.55 -16.49
N SER A 106 -11.32 -0.72 -16.04
CA SER A 106 -10.23 -1.65 -16.30
C SER A 106 -10.06 -1.93 -17.80
N ILE A 107 -11.15 -2.02 -18.56
CA ILE A 107 -11.10 -2.21 -20.01
C ILE A 107 -10.55 -0.95 -20.69
N TYR A 108 -10.97 0.24 -20.27
CA TYR A 108 -10.40 1.48 -20.80
C TYR A 108 -8.90 1.62 -20.50
N ASN A 109 -8.48 1.29 -19.28
CA ASN A 109 -7.07 1.26 -18.93
C ASN A 109 -6.30 0.26 -19.81
N TYR A 110 -6.89 -0.88 -20.17
CA TYR A 110 -6.27 -1.86 -21.06
C TYR A 110 -6.11 -1.37 -22.50
N LEU A 111 -7.02 -0.52 -23.00
CA LEU A 111 -6.99 -0.01 -24.37
C LEU A 111 -6.05 1.19 -24.58
N TYR A 112 -5.84 1.98 -23.52
CA TYR A 112 -5.16 3.28 -23.62
C TYR A 112 -3.85 3.36 -22.81
N LEU A 113 -3.34 2.23 -22.31
CA LEU A 113 -2.01 2.08 -21.70
C LEU A 113 -1.12 1.21 -22.59
#